data_AF-A0A1N7ESL8-F1
#
_entry.id   AF-A0A1N7ESL8-F1
#
_cell.length_a   1.000
_cell.length_b   1.000
_cell.length_c   1.000
_cell.angle_alpha   90.00
_cell.angle_beta   90.00
_cell.angle_gamma   90.00
#
_symmetry.space_group_name_H-M   'P 1'
#
loop_
_entity.id
_entity.type
_entity.pdbx_description
1 polymer ?
#
loop_
_entity_poly.entity_id
_entity_poly.type
_entity_poly.pdbx_seq_one_letter_code
_entity_poly.pdbx_strand_id
1 'polypeptide(L)'
;MLNGGRLWLGLLNGLQEQFEWLVREPAFCYEKGELEATFALWRQLTDDQWRAGRGIDFSRAEEEEDDPDGSWLLDILCDGTAQEYVQYAEEVYEKVLAPAAVEYVLALSPLTDSAIRALNPALGLADLRDRAAELSYPVGVE
;
A
#
# COMPACT_ATOMS: atom_id res chain seq x y z
N MET A 1 -4.23 17.37 8.89
CA MET A 1 -3.55 16.45 9.83
C MET A 1 -2.11 16.88 9.98
N LEU A 2 -1.87 17.51 11.12
CA LEU A 2 -0.62 17.83 11.76
C LEU A 2 -1.07 18.05 13.20
N ASN A 3 -0.39 17.52 14.20
CA ASN A 3 -0.68 17.84 15.60
C ASN A 3 -0.22 19.29 15.87
N GLY A 4 -0.97 20.27 15.35
CA GLY A 4 -0.61 21.69 15.37
C GLY A 4 0.70 22.02 14.64
N GLY A 5 0.97 21.38 13.51
CA GLY A 5 2.24 21.52 12.76
C GLY A 5 3.29 20.45 13.07
N ARG A 6 2.96 19.40 13.84
CA ARG A 6 3.90 18.35 14.24
C ARG A 6 3.46 16.96 13.77
N LEU A 7 4.43 16.08 13.57
CA LEU A 7 4.19 14.66 13.35
C LEU A 7 3.41 14.07 14.52
N TRP A 8 2.58 13.07 14.21
CA TRP A 8 1.87 12.31 15.23
C TRP A 8 2.86 11.52 16.10
N LEU A 9 2.49 11.31 17.36
CA LEU A 9 3.39 10.67 18.31
C LEU A 9 3.66 9.23 17.86
N GLY A 10 4.93 8.90 17.71
CA GLY A 10 5.35 7.55 17.34
C GLY A 10 5.33 7.24 15.85
N LEU A 11 4.96 8.19 14.99
CA LEU A 11 4.91 8.00 13.54
C LEU A 11 6.23 7.46 12.93
N LEU A 12 7.38 7.85 13.50
CA LEU A 12 8.71 7.40 13.07
C LEU A 12 9.37 6.45 14.07
N ASN A 13 8.66 5.99 15.11
CA ASN A 13 9.25 5.11 16.11
C ASN A 13 9.66 3.77 15.46
N GLY A 14 10.94 3.43 15.55
CA GLY A 14 11.45 2.19 14.95
C GLY A 14 11.85 2.33 13.48
N LEU A 15 11.87 3.55 12.93
CA LEU A 15 12.52 3.83 11.65
C LEU A 15 13.99 3.38 11.72
N GLN A 16 14.43 2.62 10.73
CA GLN A 16 15.81 2.14 10.69
C GLN A 16 16.76 3.25 10.23
N GLU A 17 18.01 3.19 10.71
CA GLU A 17 19.05 4.20 10.47
C GLU A 17 19.23 4.56 8.98
N GLN A 18 19.11 3.58 8.09
CA GLN A 18 19.20 3.75 6.64
C GLN A 18 18.15 4.69 6.02
N PHE A 19 17.05 4.96 6.72
CA PHE A 19 15.98 5.86 6.29
C PHE A 19 16.02 7.20 7.02
N GLU A 20 16.89 7.41 8.01
CA GLU A 20 16.93 8.65 8.80
C GLU A 20 17.19 9.90 7.95
N TRP A 21 17.95 9.75 6.86
CA TRP A 21 18.22 10.86 5.94
C TRP A 21 16.95 11.34 5.21
N LEU A 22 15.98 10.44 4.96
CA LEU A 22 14.70 10.78 4.31
C LEU A 22 13.85 11.70 5.20
N VAL A 23 14.00 11.62 6.52
CA VAL A 23 13.29 12.52 7.47
C VAL A 23 13.75 13.98 7.31
N ARG A 24 14.93 14.19 6.72
CA ARG A 24 15.51 15.52 6.48
C ARG A 24 15.57 15.87 4.99
N GLU A 25 15.08 14.98 4.14
CA GLU A 25 15.09 15.16 2.68
C GLU A 25 14.15 16.32 2.32
N PRO A 26 14.65 17.41 1.72
CA PRO A 26 13.84 18.56 1.37
C PRO A 26 12.59 18.25 0.55
N ALA A 27 12.59 17.18 -0.25
CA ALA A 27 11.41 16.75 -1.01
C ALA A 27 10.23 16.28 -0.14
N PHE A 28 10.49 15.85 1.11
CA PHE A 28 9.45 15.43 2.07
C PHE A 28 9.24 16.45 3.19
N CYS A 29 10.02 17.54 3.20
CA CYS A 29 9.90 18.59 4.19
C CYS A 29 9.14 19.79 3.63
N TYR A 30 8.39 20.49 4.48
CA TYR A 30 7.73 21.74 4.11
C TYR A 30 8.49 22.97 4.62
N GLU A 31 7.87 24.16 4.62
CA GLU A 31 8.43 25.52 4.83
C GLU A 31 9.53 25.70 5.90
N LYS A 32 9.68 24.80 6.87
CA LYS A 32 10.67 24.87 7.95
C LYS A 32 11.77 23.79 7.88
N GLY A 33 11.82 22.99 6.82
CA GLY A 33 12.76 21.86 6.71
C GLY A 33 12.40 20.69 7.63
N GLU A 34 11.18 20.68 8.17
CA GLU A 34 10.63 19.60 8.99
C GLU A 34 9.79 18.68 8.11
N LEU A 35 9.93 17.36 8.33
CA LEU A 35 9.10 16.36 7.68
C LEU A 35 7.63 16.67 7.95
N GLU A 36 6.84 16.74 6.88
CA GLU A 36 5.39 16.86 6.97
C GLU A 36 4.76 15.58 6.43
N ALA A 37 4.33 14.72 7.35
CA ALA A 37 3.73 13.44 7.02
C ALA A 37 2.52 13.16 7.92
N THR A 38 1.41 12.79 7.30
CA THR A 38 0.25 12.22 7.97
C THR A 38 0.49 10.74 8.28
N PHE A 39 1.01 10.01 7.30
CA PHE A 39 1.34 8.59 7.39
C PHE A 39 2.78 8.37 6.95
N ALA A 40 3.46 7.41 7.58
CA ALA A 40 4.80 7.01 7.21
C ALA A 40 4.89 5.48 7.24
N LEU A 41 5.18 4.90 6.09
CA LEU A 41 5.50 3.49 5.95
C LEU A 41 6.87 3.35 5.30
N TRP A 42 7.61 2.32 5.71
CA TRP A 42 8.92 2.02 5.18
C TRP A 42 9.11 0.52 5.02
N ARG A 43 9.94 0.14 4.05
CA ARG A 43 10.24 -1.25 3.75
C ARG A 43 11.64 -1.36 3.16
N GLN A 44 12.41 -2.33 3.64
CA GLN A 44 13.67 -2.73 3.03
C GLN A 44 13.45 -3.79 1.94
N LEU A 45 14.43 -3.97 1.05
CA LEU A 45 14.39 -5.03 0.05
C LEU A 45 14.23 -6.43 0.65
N THR A 46 14.73 -6.63 1.87
CA THR A 46 14.65 -7.90 2.59
C THR A 46 13.45 -8.01 3.53
N ASP A 47 12.68 -6.92 3.68
CA ASP A 47 11.45 -6.98 4.47
C ASP A 47 10.36 -7.68 3.65
N ASP A 48 9.66 -8.58 4.30
CA ASP A 48 8.48 -9.29 3.81
C ASP A 48 7.27 -8.36 3.69
N GLN A 49 7.13 -7.39 4.61
CA GLN A 49 6.02 -6.45 4.66
C GLN A 49 6.45 -5.00 4.86
N TRP A 50 5.54 -4.06 4.58
CA TRP A 50 5.74 -2.67 4.99
C TRP A 50 5.65 -2.54 6.51
N ARG A 51 6.37 -1.57 7.05
CA ARG A 51 6.40 -1.27 8.48
C ARG A 51 5.98 0.17 8.71
N ALA A 52 5.41 0.42 9.87
CA ALA A 52 5.06 1.74 10.34
C ALA A 52 5.64 2.01 11.74
N GLY A 53 5.41 3.23 12.23
CA GLY A 53 5.77 3.63 13.58
C GLY A 53 5.27 2.65 14.64
N ARG A 54 6.13 2.30 15.60
CA ARG A 54 5.68 1.46 16.73
C ARG A 54 4.58 2.17 17.50
N GLY A 55 3.45 1.49 17.64
CA GLY A 55 2.25 2.02 18.30
C GLY A 55 1.35 2.82 17.36
N ILE A 56 1.67 2.91 16.07
CA ILE A 56 0.70 3.27 15.04
C ILE A 56 -0.16 2.05 14.78
N ASP A 57 -1.46 2.24 14.85
CA ASP A 57 -2.45 1.23 14.51
C ASP A 57 -3.19 1.70 13.26
N PHE A 58 -3.24 0.84 12.25
CA PHE A 58 -4.04 1.05 11.04
C PHE A 58 -5.29 0.18 11.06
N SER A 59 -5.65 -0.41 12.22
CA SER A 59 -6.91 -1.09 12.35
C SER A 59 -8.06 -0.14 12.02
N ARG A 60 -9.15 -0.73 11.54
CA ARG A 60 -10.33 0.04 11.13
C ARG A 60 -10.84 0.83 12.33
N ALA A 61 -11.06 2.12 12.10
CA ALA A 61 -11.76 3.00 13.02
C ALA A 61 -13.04 2.32 13.53
N GLU A 62 -13.23 2.31 14.84
CA GLU A 62 -14.50 1.87 15.44
C GLU A 62 -15.61 2.84 14.97
N GLU A 63 -16.86 2.36 14.87
CA GLU A 63 -17.99 3.17 14.38
C GLU A 63 -18.23 4.46 15.20
N GLU A 64 -17.65 4.55 16.40
CA GLU A 64 -17.73 5.69 17.32
C GLU A 64 -16.59 6.71 17.17
N GLU A 65 -15.63 6.48 16.27
CA GLU A 65 -14.53 7.42 16.06
C GLU A 65 -14.97 8.63 15.22
N ASP A 66 -14.98 9.82 15.84
CA ASP A 66 -15.29 11.08 15.16
C ASP A 66 -14.14 11.46 14.20
N ASP A 67 -14.43 11.48 12.90
CA ASP A 67 -13.51 11.85 11.79
C ASP A 67 -12.30 10.92 11.66
N PRO A 68 -12.52 9.65 11.23
CA PRO A 68 -11.42 8.70 11.06
C PRO A 68 -10.43 9.20 10.01
N ASP A 69 -9.14 9.09 10.31
CA ASP A 69 -8.07 9.69 9.51
C ASP A 69 -7.83 9.01 8.15
N GLY A 70 -8.50 7.89 7.90
CA GLY A 70 -8.37 7.08 6.68
C GLY A 70 -7.13 6.20 6.68
N SER A 71 -6.37 6.16 7.78
CA SER A 71 -5.15 5.35 7.91
C SER A 71 -5.40 3.85 7.74
N TRP A 72 -6.62 3.39 8.04
CA TRP A 72 -7.07 2.02 7.83
C TRP A 72 -6.97 1.55 6.37
N LEU A 73 -6.94 2.46 5.40
CA LEU A 73 -6.71 2.11 4.00
C LEU A 73 -5.29 1.61 3.73
N LEU A 74 -4.35 1.88 4.64
CA LEU A 74 -2.94 1.51 4.52
C LEU A 74 -2.62 0.18 5.20
N ASP A 75 -3.55 -0.36 5.99
CA ASP A 75 -3.41 -1.63 6.72
C ASP A 75 -3.04 -2.80 5.80
N ILE A 76 -3.62 -2.78 4.59
CA ILE A 76 -3.35 -3.76 3.53
C ILE A 76 -1.87 -3.82 3.10
N LEU A 77 -1.10 -2.75 3.31
CA LEU A 77 0.33 -2.75 3.01
C LEU A 77 1.15 -3.45 4.11
N CYS A 78 0.63 -3.49 5.33
CA CYS A 78 1.27 -4.07 6.51
C CYS A 78 0.95 -5.56 6.66
N ASP A 79 -0.30 -5.96 6.46
CA ASP A 79 -0.76 -7.34 6.70
C ASP A 79 -1.13 -8.11 5.41
N GLY A 80 -1.03 -7.46 4.25
CA GLY A 80 -1.50 -7.83 2.90
C GLY A 80 -1.49 -9.29 2.45
N THR A 81 -2.41 -10.08 2.99
CA THR A 81 -2.83 -11.35 2.40
C THR A 81 -3.77 -11.13 1.21
N ALA A 82 -3.90 -12.14 0.33
CA ALA A 82 -4.88 -12.07 -0.75
C ALA A 82 -6.32 -11.94 -0.25
N GLN A 83 -6.62 -12.52 0.91
CA GLN A 83 -7.97 -12.47 1.50
C GLN A 83 -8.32 -11.07 1.99
N GLU A 84 -7.39 -10.38 2.64
CA GLU A 84 -7.59 -8.98 3.07
C GLU A 84 -7.74 -8.06 1.85
N TYR A 85 -6.96 -8.29 0.78
CA TYR A 85 -7.16 -7.51 -0.45
C TYR A 85 -8.52 -7.76 -1.11
N VAL A 86 -9.02 -8.99 -1.10
CA VAL A 86 -10.37 -9.29 -1.61
C VAL A 86 -11.44 -8.55 -0.79
N GLN A 87 -11.35 -8.58 0.53
CA GLN A 87 -12.27 -7.85 1.40
C GLN A 87 -12.18 -6.34 1.16
N TYR A 88 -10.97 -5.79 1.12
CA TYR A 88 -10.73 -4.38 0.80
C TYR A 88 -11.32 -3.98 -0.55
N ALA A 89 -11.14 -4.81 -1.59
CA ALA A 89 -11.66 -4.52 -2.92
C ALA A 89 -13.19 -4.55 -2.96
N GLU A 90 -13.82 -5.43 -2.20
CA GLU A 90 -15.28 -5.47 -2.06
C GLU A 90 -15.80 -4.22 -1.34
N GLU A 91 -15.16 -3.81 -0.25
CA GLU A 91 -15.64 -2.69 0.56
C GLU A 91 -15.34 -1.32 -0.05
N VAL A 92 -14.16 -1.13 -0.66
CA VAL A 92 -13.68 0.16 -1.15
C VAL A 92 -13.99 0.38 -2.63
N TYR A 93 -13.85 -0.67 -3.45
CA TYR A 93 -14.07 -0.59 -4.89
C TYR A 93 -15.39 -1.23 -5.34
N GLU A 94 -16.16 -1.82 -4.42
CA GLU A 94 -17.38 -2.58 -4.72
C GLU A 94 -17.14 -3.70 -5.74
N LYS A 95 -15.95 -4.34 -5.66
CA LYS A 95 -15.54 -5.40 -6.58
C LYS A 95 -15.30 -6.72 -5.86
N VAL A 96 -16.10 -7.72 -6.23
CA VAL A 96 -15.89 -9.11 -5.82
C VAL A 96 -14.80 -9.73 -6.71
N LEU A 97 -13.67 -10.07 -6.09
CA LEU A 97 -12.51 -10.67 -6.77
C LEU A 97 -12.34 -12.13 -6.36
N ALA A 98 -11.80 -12.96 -7.27
CA ALA A 98 -11.43 -14.33 -6.95
C ALA A 98 -10.10 -14.35 -6.16
N PRO A 99 -10.05 -14.93 -4.94
CA PRO A 99 -8.84 -14.97 -4.13
C PRO A 99 -7.62 -15.54 -4.87
N ALA A 100 -7.80 -16.65 -5.59
CA ALA A 100 -6.72 -17.27 -6.37
C ALA A 100 -6.13 -16.34 -7.45
N ALA A 101 -6.93 -15.44 -8.03
CA ALA A 101 -6.43 -14.48 -9.01
C ALA A 101 -5.64 -13.34 -8.33
N VAL A 102 -6.06 -12.93 -7.13
CA VAL A 102 -5.32 -11.96 -6.31
C VAL A 102 -4.00 -12.56 -5.82
N GLU A 103 -4.01 -13.80 -5.32
CA GLU A 103 -2.80 -14.54 -4.93
C GLU A 103 -1.79 -14.63 -6.08
N TYR A 104 -2.27 -14.90 -7.30
CA TYR A 104 -1.43 -14.96 -8.49
C TYR A 104 -0.67 -13.65 -8.74
N VAL A 105 -1.36 -12.51 -8.57
CA VAL A 105 -0.77 -11.18 -8.75
C VAL A 105 0.15 -10.81 -7.60
N LEU A 106 -0.23 -11.09 -6.36
CA LEU A 106 0.61 -10.83 -5.18
C LEU A 106 1.91 -11.66 -5.21
N ALA A 107 1.87 -12.85 -5.80
CA ALA A 107 3.06 -13.68 -6.04
C ALA A 107 3.95 -13.16 -7.17
N LEU A 108 3.62 -12.03 -7.80
CA LEU A 108 4.30 -11.48 -8.99
C LEU A 108 4.42 -12.52 -10.10
N SER A 109 3.40 -13.36 -10.26
CA SER A 109 3.39 -14.34 -11.35
C SER A 109 3.19 -13.63 -12.69
N PRO A 110 3.79 -14.12 -13.79
CA PRO A 110 3.69 -13.46 -15.10
C PRO A 110 2.24 -13.26 -15.54
N LEU A 111 1.84 -12.04 -15.89
CA LEU A 111 0.46 -11.78 -16.33
C LEU A 111 0.15 -12.54 -17.61
N THR A 112 -0.93 -13.32 -17.57
CA THR A 112 -1.52 -13.99 -18.72
C THR A 112 -2.92 -13.43 -18.99
N ASP A 113 -3.43 -13.62 -20.20
CA ASP A 113 -4.79 -13.19 -20.55
C ASP A 113 -5.84 -13.85 -19.62
N SER A 114 -5.63 -15.12 -19.24
CA SER A 114 -6.51 -15.82 -18.31
C SER A 114 -6.50 -15.22 -16.90
N ALA A 115 -5.33 -14.85 -16.38
CA ALA A 115 -5.21 -14.25 -15.05
C ALA A 115 -5.87 -12.85 -15.01
N ILE A 116 -5.69 -12.07 -16.08
CA ILE A 116 -6.30 -10.74 -16.21
C ILE A 116 -7.82 -10.85 -16.29
N ARG A 117 -8.35 -11.75 -17.14
CA ARG A 117 -9.80 -11.94 -17.28
C ARG A 117 -10.46 -12.45 -16.01
N ALA A 118 -9.74 -13.21 -15.18
CA ALA A 118 -10.24 -13.64 -13.88
C ALA A 118 -10.46 -12.47 -12.91
N LEU A 119 -9.68 -11.38 -13.03
CA LEU A 119 -9.84 -10.16 -12.24
C LEU A 119 -10.80 -9.15 -12.88
N ASN A 120 -10.71 -9.01 -14.20
CA ASN A 120 -11.56 -8.11 -14.98
C ASN A 120 -11.85 -8.71 -16.36
N PRO A 121 -13.05 -9.28 -16.58
CA PRO A 121 -13.41 -9.93 -17.84
C PRO A 121 -13.36 -9.00 -19.07
N ALA A 122 -13.43 -7.69 -18.86
CA ALA A 122 -13.41 -6.70 -19.92
C ALA A 122 -12.01 -6.35 -20.44
N LEU A 123 -10.95 -6.81 -19.76
CA LEU A 123 -9.56 -6.54 -20.13
C LEU A 123 -8.84 -7.83 -20.56
N GLY A 124 -7.81 -7.67 -21.38
CA GLY A 124 -6.86 -8.72 -21.72
C GLY A 124 -5.41 -8.25 -21.57
N LEU A 125 -4.47 -9.15 -21.87
CA LEU A 125 -3.03 -8.87 -21.76
C LEU A 125 -2.60 -7.71 -22.67
N ALA A 126 -3.18 -7.62 -23.87
CA ALA A 126 -2.89 -6.54 -24.81
C ALA A 126 -3.19 -5.15 -24.22
N ASP A 127 -4.25 -5.02 -23.42
CA ASP A 127 -4.65 -3.75 -22.80
C ASP A 127 -3.70 -3.32 -21.67
N LEU A 128 -2.99 -4.27 -21.06
CA LEU A 128 -2.14 -4.04 -19.88
C LEU A 128 -0.63 -4.10 -20.18
N ARG A 129 -0.20 -4.45 -21.40
CA ARG A 129 1.22 -4.61 -21.75
C ARG A 129 2.07 -3.38 -21.45
N ASP A 130 1.62 -2.21 -21.86
CA ASP A 130 2.37 -0.96 -21.66
C ASP A 130 2.48 -0.63 -20.16
N ARG A 131 1.39 -0.84 -19.41
CA ARG A 131 1.37 -0.61 -17.96
C ARG A 131 2.24 -1.62 -17.21
N ALA A 132 2.24 -2.88 -17.64
CA ALA A 132 3.09 -3.91 -17.07
C ALA A 132 4.57 -3.59 -17.32
N ALA A 133 4.94 -3.12 -18.52
CA ALA A 133 6.29 -2.69 -18.84
C ALA A 133 6.73 -1.49 -17.97
N GLU A 134 5.86 -0.48 -17.80
CA GLU A 134 6.13 0.68 -16.94
C GLU A 134 6.37 0.27 -15.48
N LEU A 135 5.57 -0.65 -14.96
CA LEU A 135 5.68 -1.18 -13.59
C LEU A 135 6.78 -2.25 -13.43
N SER A 136 7.48 -2.60 -14.51
CA SER A 136 8.39 -3.76 -14.55
C SER A 136 7.76 -5.06 -14.06
N TYR A 137 6.45 -5.20 -14.26
CA TYR A 137 5.67 -6.37 -13.88
C TYR A 137 5.88 -7.49 -14.91
N PRO A 138 6.11 -8.75 -14.48
CA PRO A 138 6.36 -9.85 -15.42
C PRO A 138 5.14 -10.15 -16.29
N VAL A 139 5.35 -10.32 -17.59
CA VAL A 139 4.31 -10.70 -18.55
C VAL A 139 4.61 -12.10 -19.10
N GLY A 140 3.59 -12.94 -19.17
CA GLY A 140 3.69 -14.24 -19.82
C GLY A 140 3.89 -14.06 -21.32
N VAL A 141 4.79 -14.85 -21.90
CA VAL A 141 4.81 -15.07 -23.35
C VAL A 141 3.70 -16.09 -23.65
N GLU A 142 2.65 -15.63 -24.33
CA GLU A 142 1.69 -16.51 -24.99
C GLU A 142 2.29 -17.15 -26.24
#